data_AF-A0A381VRP3-F1
#
_entry.id   AF-A0A381VRP3-F1
#
_cell.length_a   1.000
_cell.length_b   1.000
_cell.length_c   1.000
_cell.angle_alpha   90.00
_cell.angle_beta   90.00
_cell.angle_gamma   90.00
#
_symmetry.space_group_name_H-M   'P 1'
#
loop_
_entity.id
_entity.type
_entity.pdbx_description
1 polymer ?
#
loop_
_entity_poly.entity_id
_entity_poly.type
_entity_poly.pdbx_seq_one_letter_code
_entity_poly.pdbx_strand_id
1 'polypeptide(L)'
;MYPQASFQVGDIIFQDLDCGPPCDAIEAVTSGYNGAQLSHCGIITEVKGEDFSQIFVIEAIGDGVIKTPLDEFLDRDDRVIVGRLKNDYQYMISDAIAYIENHIFGKPYDYIFDLTDDTYYCSEVIYKGFEMADSTQNLFDINPMTFNEPNTDTPFVHW
;
A
#
# COMPACT_ATOMS: atom_id res chain seq x y z
N MET A 1 -8.53 -14.09 18.60
CA MET A 1 -7.09 -14.33 18.81
C MET A 1 -6.55 -14.84 17.49
N TYR A 2 -6.03 -13.94 16.66
CA TYR A 2 -5.47 -14.29 15.36
C TYR A 2 -4.26 -15.22 15.59
N PRO A 3 -4.12 -16.33 14.85
CA PRO A 3 -2.89 -17.13 14.92
C PRO A 3 -1.72 -16.19 14.64
N GLN A 4 -0.76 -16.19 15.55
CA GLN A 4 0.34 -15.23 15.65
C GLN A 4 1.27 -15.34 14.42
N ALA A 5 0.84 -14.79 13.29
CA ALA A 5 1.73 -14.48 12.19
C ALA A 5 2.66 -13.38 12.71
N SER A 6 3.95 -13.71 12.89
CA SER A 6 4.92 -12.67 13.22
C SER A 6 5.07 -11.76 12.00
N PHE A 7 4.85 -10.47 12.24
CA PHE A 7 5.18 -9.42 11.27
C PHE A 7 6.68 -9.40 11.01
N GLN A 8 7.05 -9.12 9.77
CA GLN A 8 8.42 -9.04 9.30
C GLN A 8 8.61 -7.78 8.47
N VAL A 9 9.83 -7.26 8.49
CA VAL A 9 10.23 -6.16 7.59
C VAL A 9 10.02 -6.60 6.14
N GLY A 10 9.37 -5.75 5.36
CA GLY A 10 8.97 -6.02 3.98
C GLY A 10 7.61 -6.70 3.82
N ASP A 11 6.91 -7.03 4.91
CA ASP A 11 5.50 -7.40 4.83
C ASP A 11 4.69 -6.21 4.34
N ILE A 12 3.80 -6.47 3.38
CA ILE A 12 2.83 -5.50 2.89
C ILE A 12 1.52 -5.77 3.62
N ILE A 13 1.01 -4.77 4.31
CA ILE A 13 -0.28 -4.83 5.01
C ILE A 13 -1.30 -4.11 4.15
N PHE A 14 -2.39 -4.80 3.84
CA PHE A 14 -3.55 -4.26 3.14
C PHE A 14 -4.69 -4.11 4.13
N GLN A 15 -5.41 -2.99 4.05
CA GLN A 15 -6.51 -2.62 4.94
C GLN A 15 -7.73 -2.23 4.12
N ASP A 16 -8.89 -2.57 4.67
CA ASP A 16 -10.19 -2.12 4.19
C ASP A 16 -10.59 -0.86 4.97
N LEU A 17 -10.14 0.31 4.51
CA LEU A 17 -10.64 1.58 5.04
C LEU A 17 -12.00 1.85 4.39
N ASP A 18 -13.08 1.88 5.19
CA ASP A 18 -14.39 2.38 4.76
C ASP A 18 -14.36 3.92 4.62
N CYS A 19 -13.54 4.45 3.70
CA CYS A 19 -13.17 5.87 3.65
C CYS A 19 -14.10 6.79 2.83
N GLY A 20 -15.28 6.31 2.42
CA GLY A 20 -16.26 7.08 1.65
C GLY A 20 -16.01 7.06 0.13
N PRO A 21 -16.42 8.10 -0.64
CA PRO A 21 -16.47 8.06 -2.11
C PRO A 21 -15.19 7.65 -2.87
N PRO A 22 -13.96 7.95 -2.38
CA PRO A 22 -12.73 7.45 -3.00
C PRO A 22 -12.57 5.93 -2.85
N CYS A 23 -13.01 5.36 -1.73
CA CYS A 23 -12.99 3.93 -1.47
C CYS A 23 -14.01 3.18 -2.35
N ASP A 24 -15.20 3.75 -2.57
CA ASP A 24 -16.19 3.20 -3.53
C ASP A 24 -15.63 3.06 -4.96
N ALA A 25 -14.78 4.02 -5.38
CA ALA A 25 -14.17 4.02 -6.71
C ALA A 25 -13.03 3.00 -6.84
N ILE A 26 -12.24 2.78 -5.78
CA ILE A 26 -11.17 1.77 -5.73
C ILE A 26 -11.79 0.37 -5.69
N GLU A 27 -12.84 0.15 -4.89
CA GLU A 27 -13.55 -1.12 -4.78
C GLU A 27 -14.31 -1.51 -6.06
N ALA A 28 -14.75 -0.52 -6.85
CA ALA A 28 -15.44 -0.79 -8.10
C ALA A 28 -14.53 -1.36 -9.21
N VAL A 29 -13.21 -1.20 -9.09
CA VAL A 29 -12.22 -1.66 -10.08
C VAL A 29 -11.18 -2.64 -9.52
N THR A 30 -11.18 -2.90 -8.22
CA THR A 30 -10.29 -3.88 -7.59
C THR A 30 -11.08 -5.06 -7.04
N SER A 31 -10.85 -6.25 -7.61
CA SER A 31 -11.30 -7.50 -7.00
C SER A 31 -10.21 -7.98 -6.05
N GLY A 32 -10.31 -7.69 -4.76
CA GLY A 32 -9.31 -8.14 -3.78
C GLY A 32 -9.32 -9.66 -3.57
N TYR A 33 -8.33 -10.15 -2.82
CA TYR A 33 -8.13 -11.58 -2.58
C TYR A 33 -9.33 -12.19 -1.84
N ASN A 34 -9.91 -13.27 -2.36
CA ASN A 34 -11.12 -13.94 -1.83
C ASN A 34 -12.34 -13.02 -1.65
N GLY A 35 -12.46 -11.95 -2.44
CA GLY A 35 -13.58 -11.01 -2.35
C GLY A 35 -13.42 -9.94 -1.26
N ALA A 36 -12.21 -9.78 -0.71
CA ALA A 36 -11.89 -8.64 0.15
C ALA A 36 -11.92 -7.33 -0.66
N GLN A 37 -12.45 -6.27 -0.06
CA GLN A 37 -12.35 -4.90 -0.53
C GLN A 37 -11.09 -4.31 0.12
N LEU A 38 -10.06 -4.00 -0.67
CA LEU A 38 -8.80 -3.47 -0.17
C LEU A 38 -8.65 -2.06 -0.70
N SER A 39 -8.78 -1.08 0.18
CA SER A 39 -8.76 0.33 -0.20
C SER A 39 -7.48 1.04 0.22
N HIS A 40 -6.66 0.40 1.06
CA HIS A 40 -5.42 0.98 1.55
C HIS A 40 -4.33 -0.05 1.76
N CYS A 41 -3.07 0.38 1.69
CA CYS A 41 -1.93 -0.48 2.00
C CYS A 41 -0.71 0.30 2.48
N GLY A 42 0.20 -0.44 3.13
CA GLY A 42 1.50 0.06 3.56
C GLY A 42 2.50 -1.08 3.69
N ILE A 43 3.77 -0.72 3.87
CA ILE A 43 4.87 -1.68 4.02
C ILE A 43 5.51 -1.56 5.40
N ILE A 44 5.72 -2.70 6.08
CA ILE A 44 6.44 -2.72 7.36
C ILE A 44 7.92 -2.47 7.11
N THR A 45 8.46 -1.40 7.68
CA THR A 45 9.87 -1.06 7.53
C THR A 45 10.71 -1.35 8.77
N GLU A 46 10.08 -1.43 9.94
CA GLU A 46 10.77 -1.70 11.21
C GLU A 46 9.96 -2.61 12.12
N VAL A 47 10.62 -3.59 12.75
CA VAL A 47 10.07 -4.44 13.81
C VAL A 47 11.06 -4.40 14.99
N LYS A 48 10.74 -3.61 16.03
CA LYS A 48 11.64 -3.41 17.19
C LYS A 48 11.32 -4.32 18.38
N GLY A 49 10.15 -4.95 18.37
CA GLY A 49 9.68 -5.86 19.40
C GLY A 49 8.38 -6.55 19.00
N GLU A 50 7.70 -7.13 19.97
CA GLU A 50 6.47 -7.91 19.74
C GLU A 50 5.19 -7.07 19.83
N ASP A 51 5.24 -5.93 20.51
CA ASP A 51 4.09 -5.02 20.63
C ASP A 51 3.85 -4.28 19.31
N PHE A 52 2.58 -4.11 18.92
CA PHE A 52 2.23 -3.43 17.67
C PHE A 52 2.72 -1.97 17.61
N SER A 53 2.80 -1.27 18.75
CA SER A 53 3.40 0.06 18.85
C SER A 53 4.91 0.11 18.54
N GLN A 54 5.57 -1.04 18.47
CA GLN A 54 6.99 -1.20 18.15
C GLN A 54 7.23 -1.68 16.71
N ILE A 55 6.16 -1.81 15.93
CA ILE A 55 6.20 -2.16 14.51
C ILE A 55 5.77 -0.92 13.73
N PHE A 56 6.51 -0.57 12.69
CA PHE A 56 6.27 0.65 11.92
C PHE A 56 5.99 0.33 10.47
N VAL A 57 4.94 0.97 9.95
CA VAL A 57 4.47 0.89 8.57
C VAL A 57 4.74 2.22 7.89
N ILE A 58 5.30 2.21 6.68
CA ILE A 58 5.26 3.38 5.80
C ILE A 58 4.05 3.26 4.88
N GLU A 59 3.28 4.34 4.81
CA GLU A 59 2.04 4.45 4.05
C GLU A 59 1.89 5.87 3.49
N ALA A 60 1.18 6.01 2.37
CA ALA A 60 0.68 7.31 1.93
C ALA A 60 -0.77 7.46 2.37
N ILE A 61 -1.06 8.39 3.28
CA ILE A 61 -2.42 8.63 3.77
C ILE A 61 -2.58 10.09 4.21
N GLY A 62 -3.75 10.67 3.99
CA GLY A 62 -4.07 12.03 4.40
C GLY A 62 -3.13 13.07 3.79
N ASP A 63 -2.24 13.64 4.59
CA ASP A 63 -1.37 14.75 4.15
C ASP A 63 -0.09 14.27 3.40
N GLY A 64 0.24 12.97 3.42
CA GLY A 64 1.39 12.46 2.67
C GLY A 64 1.91 11.09 3.05
N VAL A 65 3.16 10.84 2.68
CA VAL A 65 3.88 9.60 2.98
C VAL A 65 4.49 9.69 4.38
N ILE A 66 3.93 8.93 5.30
CA ILE A 66 4.27 8.97 6.73
C ILE A 66 4.68 7.59 7.23
N LYS A 67 5.21 7.57 8.46
CA LYS A 67 5.56 6.34 9.20
C LYS A 67 4.62 6.24 10.40
N THR A 68 3.82 5.19 10.42
CA THR A 68 2.73 4.98 11.38
C THR A 68 3.02 3.73 12.21
N PRO A 69 2.91 3.79 13.54
CA PRO A 69 2.89 2.60 14.39
C PRO A 69 1.79 1.62 13.98
N LEU A 70 2.04 0.31 14.06
CA LEU A 70 1.07 -0.69 13.59
C LEU A 70 -0.22 -0.71 14.42
N ASP A 71 -0.17 -0.38 15.71
CA ASP A 71 -1.37 -0.23 16.53
C ASP A 71 -2.24 0.93 16.03
N GLU A 72 -1.66 2.09 15.72
CA GLU A 72 -2.40 3.21 15.13
C GLU A 72 -2.96 2.86 13.74
N PHE A 73 -2.20 2.11 12.93
CA PHE A 73 -2.68 1.62 11.64
C PHE A 73 -3.93 0.74 11.82
N LEU A 74 -3.88 -0.23 12.75
CA LEU A 74 -4.96 -1.19 13.03
C LEU A 74 -6.14 -0.58 13.79
N ASP A 75 -5.94 0.50 14.54
CA ASP A 75 -7.01 1.23 15.23
C ASP A 75 -7.99 1.88 14.22
N ARG A 76 -7.56 2.12 12.98
CA ARG A 76 -8.44 2.63 11.91
C ARG A 76 -9.41 1.55 11.40
N ASP A 77 -8.90 0.34 11.19
CA ASP A 77 -9.68 -0.85 10.86
C ASP A 77 -8.85 -2.13 11.12
N ASP A 78 -9.41 -3.14 11.78
CA ASP A 78 -8.68 -4.37 12.09
C ASP A 78 -8.82 -5.46 11.03
N ARG A 79 -9.60 -5.22 9.96
CA ARG A 79 -9.70 -6.09 8.78
C ARG A 79 -8.48 -5.89 7.89
N VAL A 80 -7.42 -6.64 8.19
CA VAL A 80 -6.17 -6.60 7.44
C VAL A 80 -5.80 -7.93 6.80
N ILE A 81 -5.16 -7.84 5.65
CA ILE A 81 -4.49 -8.96 4.98
C ILE A 81 -3.00 -8.63 4.91
N VAL A 82 -2.15 -9.60 5.25
CA VAL A 82 -0.69 -9.45 5.15
C VAL A 82 -0.19 -10.24 3.96
N GLY A 83 0.43 -9.54 3.01
CA GLY A 83 1.16 -10.12 1.89
C GLY A 83 2.66 -10.15 2.18
N ARG A 84 3.29 -11.30 1.97
CA ARG A 84 4.75 -11.44 2.02
C ARG A 84 5.26 -11.88 0.66
N LEU A 85 6.36 -11.26 0.23
CA LEU A 85 7.02 -11.68 -1.00
C LEU A 85 7.48 -13.13 -0.92
N LYS A 86 7.36 -13.85 -2.05
CA LYS A 86 7.98 -15.16 -2.22
C LYS A 86 9.48 -15.05 -1.99
N ASN A 87 10.09 -16.11 -1.46
CA ASN A 87 11.51 -16.13 -1.10
C ASN A 87 12.42 -15.62 -2.23
N ASP A 88 12.10 -15.96 -3.48
CA ASP A 88 12.88 -15.56 -4.65
C ASP A 88 12.97 -14.04 -4.86
N TYR A 89 12.06 -13.26 -4.26
CA TYR A 89 11.99 -11.80 -4.38
C TYR A 89 12.35 -11.04 -3.09
N GLN A 90 12.59 -11.74 -1.98
CA GLN A 90 12.87 -11.10 -0.69
C GLN A 90 14.19 -10.32 -0.67
N TYR A 91 15.11 -10.59 -1.60
CA TYR A 91 16.33 -9.81 -1.76
C TYR A 91 16.05 -8.32 -2.07
N MET A 92 14.90 -8.00 -2.66
CA MET A 92 14.51 -6.65 -3.06
C MET A 92 14.08 -5.78 -1.87
N ILE A 93 13.71 -6.39 -0.74
CA ILE A 93 13.07 -5.69 0.40
C ILE A 93 13.95 -4.57 0.95
N SER A 94 15.23 -4.84 1.16
CA SER A 94 16.15 -3.87 1.77
C SER A 94 16.30 -2.63 0.90
N ASP A 95 16.49 -2.82 -0.41
CA ASP A 95 16.70 -1.71 -1.35
C ASP A 95 15.40 -0.94 -1.60
N ALA A 96 14.26 -1.63 -1.64
CA ALA A 96 12.94 -1.00 -1.76
C ALA A 96 12.64 -0.08 -0.56
N ILE A 97 12.85 -0.58 0.67
CA ILE A 97 12.63 0.21 1.88
C ILE A 97 13.61 1.40 1.93
N ALA A 98 14.88 1.17 1.61
CA ALA A 98 15.87 2.25 1.58
C ALA A 98 15.49 3.35 0.58
N TYR A 99 14.96 2.98 -0.59
CA TYR A 99 14.49 3.97 -1.56
C TYR A 99 13.30 4.77 -1.02
N ILE A 100 12.28 4.08 -0.48
CA ILE A 100 11.10 4.72 0.09
C ILE A 100 11.50 5.72 1.18
N GLU A 101 12.35 5.31 2.12
CA GLU A 101 12.78 6.17 3.24
C GLU A 101 13.61 7.38 2.80
N ASN A 102 14.44 7.24 1.76
CA ASN A 102 15.34 8.31 1.33
C ASN A 102 14.74 9.26 0.30
N HIS A 103 13.75 8.82 -0.49
CA HIS A 103 13.27 9.57 -1.65
C HIS A 103 11.77 9.89 -1.62
N ILE A 104 10.95 9.02 -1.02
CA ILE A 104 9.49 9.14 -1.06
C ILE A 104 8.94 9.62 0.30
N PHE A 105 9.61 9.31 1.41
CA PHE A 105 9.15 9.68 2.74
C PHE A 105 8.97 11.20 2.89
N GLY A 106 7.83 11.61 3.44
CA GLY A 106 7.45 13.02 3.63
C GLY A 106 6.89 13.73 2.39
N LYS A 107 6.77 13.04 1.25
CA LYS A 107 6.12 13.58 0.05
C LYS A 107 4.60 13.71 0.25
N PRO A 108 3.94 14.67 -0.40
CA PRO A 108 2.50 14.87 -0.26
C PRO A 108 1.71 13.72 -0.89
N TYR A 109 0.46 13.57 -0.44
CA TYR A 109 -0.46 12.56 -0.95
C TYR A 109 -0.93 12.91 -2.36
N ASP A 110 -1.01 11.91 -3.23
CA ASP A 110 -1.55 12.06 -4.58
C ASP A 110 -3.06 11.90 -4.61
N TYR A 111 -3.76 13.01 -4.85
CA TYR A 111 -5.22 13.04 -4.93
C TYR A 111 -5.77 12.78 -6.34
N ILE A 112 -4.93 12.80 -7.37
CA ILE A 112 -5.32 12.62 -8.77
C ILE A 112 -4.80 11.31 -9.37
N PHE A 113 -3.94 10.61 -8.65
CA PHE A 113 -3.39 9.30 -8.97
C PHE A 113 -2.54 9.28 -10.26
N ASP A 114 -1.70 10.31 -10.41
CA ASP A 114 -0.76 10.48 -11.52
C ASP A 114 0.64 9.94 -11.16
N LEU A 115 0.94 8.74 -11.66
CA LEU A 115 2.23 8.05 -11.49
C LEU A 115 3.47 8.81 -12.00
N THR A 116 3.28 9.94 -12.69
CA THR A 116 4.36 10.74 -13.29
C THR A 116 4.76 11.96 -12.46
N ASP A 117 4.00 12.29 -11.42
CA ASP A 117 4.31 13.44 -10.56
C ASP A 117 5.16 13.07 -9.33
N ASP A 118 5.33 14.01 -8.40
CA ASP A 118 6.12 13.85 -7.17
C ASP A 118 5.23 13.86 -5.92
N THR A 119 4.02 13.35 -6.08
CA THR A 119 3.05 13.03 -5.04
C THR A 119 2.79 11.52 -5.09
N TYR A 120 2.34 10.92 -4.00
CA TYR A 120 2.23 9.45 -3.94
C TYR A 120 0.95 9.00 -3.26
N TYR A 121 0.33 7.97 -3.80
CA TYR A 121 -0.74 7.20 -3.15
C TYR A 121 -0.23 5.85 -2.63
N CYS A 122 -1.05 5.17 -1.81
CA CYS A 122 -0.60 4.08 -0.95
C CYS A 122 0.13 2.94 -1.68
N SER A 123 -0.45 2.41 -2.76
CA SER A 123 0.16 1.33 -3.53
C SER A 123 1.31 1.80 -4.41
N GLU A 124 1.35 3.08 -4.81
CA GLU A 124 2.45 3.63 -5.60
C GLU A 124 3.75 3.65 -4.81
N VAL A 125 3.70 4.01 -3.52
CA VAL A 125 4.90 3.99 -2.65
C VAL A 125 5.58 2.63 -2.70
N ILE A 126 4.79 1.55 -2.60
CA ILE A 126 5.27 0.17 -2.64
C ILE A 126 5.77 -0.17 -4.05
N TYR A 127 5.00 0.16 -5.08
CA TYR A 127 5.37 -0.07 -6.48
C TYR A 127 6.73 0.56 -6.81
N LYS A 128 6.91 1.86 -6.56
CA LYS A 128 8.14 2.60 -6.87
C LYS A 128 9.33 2.05 -6.09
N GLY A 129 9.12 1.67 -4.82
CA GLY A 129 10.15 1.01 -4.01
C GLY A 129 10.69 -0.26 -4.66
N PHE A 130 9.80 -1.17 -5.04
CA PHE A 130 10.21 -2.45 -5.64
C PHE A 130 10.65 -2.32 -7.12
N GLU A 131 10.07 -1.39 -7.88
CA GLU A 131 10.53 -1.04 -9.23
C GLU A 131 11.99 -0.55 -9.21
N MET A 132 12.34 0.29 -8.23
CA MET A 132 13.72 0.72 -8.05
C MET A 132 14.64 -0.44 -7.69
N ALA A 133 14.22 -1.28 -6.73
CA ALA A 133 15.03 -2.39 -6.25
C ALA A 133 15.43 -3.37 -7.37
N ASP A 134 14.48 -3.76 -8.23
CA ASP A 134 14.75 -4.54 -9.44
C ASP A 134 13.56 -4.45 -10.42
N SER A 135 13.65 -3.51 -11.36
CA SER A 135 12.65 -3.32 -12.42
C SER A 135 12.53 -4.50 -13.39
N THR A 136 13.47 -5.46 -13.39
CA THR A 136 13.39 -6.61 -14.31
C THR A 136 12.37 -7.65 -13.86
N GLN A 137 12.00 -7.67 -12.57
CA GLN A 137 11.05 -8.66 -12.03
C GLN A 137 9.60 -8.33 -12.36
N ASN A 138 9.26 -7.05 -12.57
CA ASN A 138 7.88 -6.58 -12.78
C ASN A 138 6.89 -7.20 -11.79
N LEU A 139 7.17 -7.06 -10.48
CA LEU A 139 6.42 -7.75 -9.42
C LEU A 139 4.95 -7.37 -9.35
N PHE A 140 4.61 -6.15 -9.77
CA PHE A 140 3.27 -5.60 -9.69
C PHE A 140 2.87 -5.06 -11.06
N ASP A 141 1.73 -5.51 -11.57
CA ASP A 141 1.14 -4.97 -12.78
C ASP A 141 0.47 -3.62 -12.47
N ILE A 142 0.86 -2.57 -13.20
CA ILE A 142 0.16 -1.29 -13.12
C ILE A 142 -1.15 -1.42 -13.91
N ASN A 143 -2.27 -1.31 -13.20
CA ASN A 143 -3.55 -1.01 -13.84
C ASN A 143 -3.81 0.49 -13.67
N PRO A 144 -3.86 1.27 -14.77
CA PRO A 144 -4.11 2.71 -14.65
C PRO A 144 -5.47 2.93 -14.01
N MET A 145 -5.50 3.69 -12.92
CA MET A 145 -6.71 4.07 -12.20
C MET A 145 -7.46 5.16 -12.98
N THR A 146 -8.00 4.76 -14.13
CA THR A 146 -8.70 5.63 -15.07
C THR A 146 -10.05 6.12 -14.54
N PHE A 147 -10.47 5.68 -13.34
CA PHE A 147 -11.83 5.85 -12.80
C PHE A 147 -12.94 5.44 -13.78
N ASN A 148 -12.62 4.65 -14.80
CA ASN A 148 -13.57 4.17 -15.77
C ASN A 148 -14.27 2.92 -15.25
N GLU A 149 -15.57 2.77 -15.56
CA GLU A 149 -16.28 1.53 -15.25
C GLU A 149 -15.59 0.34 -15.95
N PRO A 150 -15.49 -0.84 -15.31
CA PRO A 150 -14.87 -2.01 -15.90
C PRO A 150 -15.45 -2.33 -17.29
N ASN A 151 -14.57 -2.45 -18.30
CA ASN A 151 -14.92 -2.66 -19.71
C ASN A 151 -15.54 -1.45 -20.43
N THR A 152 -15.34 -0.23 -19.92
CA THR A 152 -15.76 1.00 -20.58
C THR A 152 -14.63 2.03 -20.61
N ASP A 153 -14.73 2.99 -21.53
CA ASP A 153 -13.96 4.24 -21.49
C ASP A 153 -14.74 5.36 -20.75
N THR A 154 -15.69 5.00 -19.90
CA THR A 154 -16.62 5.96 -19.26
C THR A 154 -16.23 6.14 -17.80
N PRO A 155 -15.87 7.36 -17.36
CA PRO A 155 -15.58 7.63 -15.95
C PRO A 155 -16.85 7.45 -15.10
N PHE A 156 -16.69 7.00 -13.85
CA PHE A 156 -17.80 6.93 -12.89
C PHE A 156 -18.51 8.30 -12.80
N VAL A 157 -19.84 8.30 -12.81
CA VAL A 157 -20.68 9.52 -12.92
C VAL A 157 -20.67 10.39 -11.63
N HIS A 158 -19.86 10.03 -10.64
CA HIS A 158 -19.71 10.76 -9.37
C HIS A 158 -18.49 11.69 -9.32
N TRP A 159 -17.88 11.97 -10.48
CA TRP A 159 -16.82 12.97 -10.68
C TRP A 159 -17.32 14.11 -11.57
#